data_AF-A0A1I4FV18-F1
#
_entry.id   AF-A0A1I4FV18-F1
#
_cell.length_a   1.000
_cell.length_b   1.000
_cell.length_c   1.000
_cell.angle_alpha   90.00
_cell.angle_beta   90.00
_cell.angle_gamma   90.00
#
_symmetry.space_group_name_H-M   'P 1'
#
loop_
_entity.id
_entity.type
_entity.pdbx_description
1 polymer ?
#
loop_
_entity_poly.entity_id
_entity_poly.type
_entity_poly.pdbx_seq_one_letter_code
_entity_poly.pdbx_strand_id
1 'polypeptide(L)'
;TAWIAKEELRSLLACARERAPRSVISHRLFRFLSWCADSGIGELITLAQTIDTWWPETLAFITTGITNARTEGTNRLIKDTGRVAFGFRNLSNQRRRVRWACTHQTINPAA
;
A
#
# COMPACT_ATOMS: atom_id res chain seq x y z
N THR A 1 10.86 -9.24 19.40
CA THR A 1 11.54 -9.41 18.10
C THR A 1 10.74 -8.72 17.00
N ALA A 2 11.28 -8.52 15.80
CA ALA A 2 10.62 -7.80 14.69
C ALA A 2 9.20 -8.29 14.34
N TRP A 3 8.90 -9.55 14.65
CA TRP A 3 7.55 -10.11 14.54
C TRP A 3 6.50 -9.31 15.34
N ILE A 4 6.81 -8.86 16.56
CA ILE A 4 5.87 -8.09 17.39
C ILE A 4 5.53 -6.75 16.73
N ALA A 5 6.54 -6.03 16.21
CA ALA A 5 6.31 -4.77 15.49
C ALA A 5 5.39 -4.96 14.28
N LYS A 6 5.59 -6.05 13.53
CA LYS A 6 4.73 -6.43 12.40
C LYS A 6 3.29 -6.75 12.86
N GLU A 7 3.11 -7.40 14.01
CA GLU A 7 1.79 -7.70 14.57
C GLU A 7 1.07 -6.46 15.12
N GLU A 8 1.79 -5.53 15.74
CA GLU A 8 1.24 -4.23 16.17
C GLU A 8 0.79 -3.41 14.95
N LEU A 9 1.61 -3.35 13.90
CA LEU A 9 1.25 -2.67 12.65
C LEU A 9 0.04 -3.35 11.98
N ARG A 10 0.01 -4.68 11.94
CA ARG A 10 -1.14 -5.43 11.42
C ARG A 10 -2.42 -5.10 12.19
N SER A 11 -2.32 -5.02 13.52
CA SER A 11 -3.44 -4.66 14.40
C SER A 11 -3.89 -3.22 14.16
N LEU A 12 -2.97 -2.27 14.01
CA LEU A 12 -3.30 -0.89 13.65
C LEU A 12 -4.07 -0.82 12.32
N LEU A 13 -3.59 -1.49 11.28
CA LEU A 13 -4.22 -1.47 9.96
C LEU A 13 -5.57 -2.20 9.92
N ALA A 14 -5.77 -3.21 10.77
CA ALA A 14 -7.04 -3.94 10.89
C ALA A 14 -8.19 -3.05 11.38
N CYS A 15 -7.90 -1.91 12.02
CA CYS A 15 -8.90 -0.90 12.40
C CYS A 15 -9.77 -0.45 11.22
N ALA A 16 -9.22 -0.46 10.00
CA ALA A 16 -9.96 -0.12 8.78
C ALA A 16 -11.17 -1.04 8.57
N ARG A 17 -10.96 -2.35 8.72
CA ARG A 17 -12.01 -3.37 8.58
C ARG A 17 -12.94 -3.39 9.79
N GLU A 18 -12.39 -3.16 10.98
CA GLU A 18 -13.11 -3.14 12.26
C GLU A 18 -13.97 -1.88 12.44
N ARG A 19 -13.79 -0.84 11.59
CA ARG A 19 -14.39 0.49 11.76
C ARG A 19 -14.16 1.04 13.17
N ALA A 20 -12.93 0.88 13.66
CA ALA A 20 -12.58 1.19 15.04
C ALA A 20 -12.73 2.71 15.33
N PRO A 21 -13.15 3.09 16.55
CA PRO A 21 -13.23 4.49 16.93
C PRO A 21 -11.84 5.13 17.01
N ARG A 22 -11.78 6.46 16.91
CA ARG A 22 -10.52 7.23 16.92
C ARG A 22 -9.62 6.91 18.12
N SER A 23 -10.19 6.70 19.31
CA SER A 23 -9.43 6.35 20.51
C SER A 23 -8.67 5.03 20.37
N VAL A 24 -9.29 4.01 19.78
CA VAL A 24 -8.65 2.71 19.52
C VAL A 24 -7.55 2.85 18.48
N ILE A 25 -7.77 3.63 17.42
CA ILE A 25 -6.76 3.91 16.39
C ILE A 25 -5.53 4.59 17.01
N SER A 26 -5.74 5.66 17.78
CA SER A 26 -4.66 6.39 18.46
C SER A 26 -3.89 5.50 19.44
N HIS A 27 -4.60 4.65 20.20
CA HIS A 27 -3.96 3.71 21.11
C HIS A 27 -3.10 2.68 20.37
N ARG A 28 -3.59 2.10 19.26
CA ARG A 28 -2.82 1.12 18.47
C ARG A 28 -1.63 1.77 17.78
N LEU A 29 -1.76 3.01 17.29
CA LEU A 29 -0.63 3.76 16.74
C LEU A 29 0.46 3.97 17.80
N PHE A 30 0.08 4.44 18.99
CA PHE A 30 1.00 4.64 20.08
C PHE A 30 1.75 3.36 20.44
N ARG A 31 1.03 2.24 20.61
CA ARG A 31 1.65 0.94 20.89
C ARG A 31 2.67 0.52 19.83
N PHE A 32 2.34 0.67 18.55
CA PHE A 32 3.25 0.36 17.45
C PHE A 32 4.51 1.24 17.50
N LEU A 33 4.35 2.57 17.62
CA LEU A 33 5.48 3.51 17.64
C LEU A 33 6.39 3.31 18.85
N SER A 34 5.81 3.17 20.05
CA SER A 34 6.57 2.88 21.28
C SER A 34 7.35 1.58 21.16
N TRP A 35 6.71 0.51 20.65
CA TRP A 35 7.39 -0.76 20.48
C TRP A 35 8.59 -0.67 19.53
N CYS A 36 8.44 0.04 18.40
CA CYS A 36 9.54 0.25 17.46
C CYS A 36 10.69 1.05 18.09
N ALA A 37 10.37 2.10 18.87
CA ALA A 37 11.37 2.89 19.58
C ALA A 37 12.14 2.06 20.62
N ASP A 38 11.42 1.26 21.41
CA ASP A 38 12.01 0.44 22.48
C ASP A 38 12.79 -0.78 21.96
N SER A 39 12.61 -1.14 20.70
CA SER A 39 13.19 -2.36 20.13
C SER A 39 14.72 -2.33 20.00
N GLY A 40 15.34 -1.15 19.94
CA GLY A 40 16.77 -0.98 19.65
C GLY A 40 17.19 -1.42 18.23
N ILE A 41 16.25 -1.75 17.34
CA ILE A 41 16.52 -2.23 15.97
C ILE A 41 16.35 -1.05 15.00
N GLY A 42 17.44 -0.69 14.30
CA GLY A 42 17.45 0.48 13.39
C GLY A 42 16.41 0.41 12.27
N GLU A 43 16.15 -0.78 11.73
CA GLU A 43 15.14 -0.99 10.69
C GLU A 43 13.72 -0.74 11.21
N LEU A 44 13.42 -1.06 12.48
CA LEU A 44 12.11 -0.80 13.07
C LEU A 44 11.92 0.68 13.41
N ILE A 45 12.99 1.37 13.81
CA ILE A 45 12.97 2.82 14.01
C ILE A 45 12.68 3.52 12.67
N THR A 46 13.37 3.13 11.59
CA THR A 46 13.12 3.64 10.24
C THR A 46 11.68 3.36 9.78
N LEU A 47 11.16 2.17 10.07
CA LEU A 47 9.77 1.82 9.78
C LEU A 47 8.78 2.74 10.53
N ALA A 48 9.00 2.97 11.82
CA ALA A 48 8.15 3.86 12.62
C ALA A 48 8.16 5.29 12.08
N GLN A 49 9.34 5.82 11.74
CA GLN A 49 9.48 7.14 11.11
C GLN A 49 8.72 7.22 9.78
N THR A 50 8.76 6.15 8.99
CA THR A 50 8.02 6.08 7.73
C THR A 50 6.52 6.14 7.98
N ILE A 51 6.01 5.34 8.91
CA ILE A 51 4.58 5.33 9.26
C ILE A 51 4.12 6.67 9.81
N ASP A 52 4.94 7.32 10.65
CA ASP A 52 4.64 8.64 11.21
C ASP A 52 4.62 9.73 10.12
N THR A 53 5.61 9.72 9.22
CA THR A 53 5.69 10.64 8.08
C THR A 53 4.45 10.55 7.18
N TRP A 54 3.96 9.33 6.94
CA TRP A 54 2.78 9.05 6.09
C TRP A 54 1.51 8.80 6.92
N TRP A 55 1.45 9.32 8.14
CA TRP A 55 0.32 9.10 9.02
C TRP A 55 -1.00 9.67 8.45
N PRO A 56 -1.05 10.86 7.84
CA PRO A 56 -2.29 11.38 7.26
C PRO A 56 -2.92 10.42 6.25
N GLU A 57 -2.13 9.83 5.36
CA GLU A 57 -2.55 8.88 4.34
C GLU A 57 -2.94 7.52 4.95
N THR A 58 -2.16 7.05 5.94
CA THR A 58 -2.46 5.81 6.67
C THR A 58 -3.79 5.94 7.42
N LEU A 59 -4.02 7.07 8.08
CA LEU A 59 -5.28 7.38 8.75
C LEU A 59 -6.43 7.53 7.75
N ALA A 60 -6.20 8.14 6.59
CA ALA A 60 -7.20 8.21 5.52
C ALA A 60 -7.60 6.81 5.05
N PHE A 61 -6.66 5.89 4.87
CA PHE A 61 -6.97 4.48 4.60
C PHE A 61 -7.79 3.86 5.73
N ILE A 62 -7.38 4.02 6.99
CA ILE A 62 -8.09 3.44 8.14
C ILE A 62 -9.53 3.97 8.26
N THR A 63 -9.74 5.25 7.99
CA THR A 63 -11.06 5.90 8.15
C THR A 63 -11.98 5.67 6.96
N THR A 64 -11.45 5.56 5.75
CA THR A 64 -12.26 5.45 4.51
C THR A 64 -12.30 4.04 3.93
N GLY A 65 -11.32 3.19 4.25
CA GLY A 65 -11.10 1.89 3.62
C GLY A 65 -10.59 1.97 2.17
N ILE A 66 -10.33 3.17 1.64
CA ILE A 66 -9.86 3.36 0.26
C ILE A 66 -8.39 2.91 0.17
N THR A 67 -8.11 1.97 -0.74
CA THR A 67 -6.76 1.42 -0.94
C THR A 67 -6.16 1.87 -2.27
N ASN A 68 -4.83 1.86 -2.36
CA ASN A 68 -4.12 2.07 -3.63
C ASN A 68 -4.21 0.85 -4.59
N ALA A 69 -5.04 -0.16 -4.29
CA ALA A 69 -5.10 -1.41 -5.04
C ALA A 69 -5.43 -1.20 -6.53
N ARG A 70 -6.33 -0.26 -6.85
CA ARG A 70 -6.65 0.08 -8.24
C ARG A 70 -5.44 0.64 -8.98
N THR A 71 -4.73 1.60 -8.37
CA THR A 71 -3.52 2.20 -8.95
C THR A 71 -2.42 1.16 -9.11
N GLU A 72 -2.20 0.29 -8.11
CA GLU A 72 -1.21 -0.79 -8.19
C GLU A 72 -1.55 -1.82 -9.27
N GLY A 73 -2.83 -2.14 -9.45
CA GLY A 73 -3.30 -2.98 -10.56
C GLY A 73 -2.92 -2.37 -11.91
N THR A 74 -3.18 -1.08 -12.10
CA THR A 74 -2.79 -0.37 -13.33
C THR A 74 -1.27 -0.31 -13.49
N ASN A 75 -0.52 0.02 -12.43
CA ASN A 75 0.94 0.03 -12.45
C ASN A 75 1.51 -1.34 -12.83
N ARG A 76 0.88 -2.41 -12.35
CA ARG A 76 1.25 -3.78 -12.70
C ARG A 76 1.05 -4.05 -14.18
N LEU A 77 -0.12 -3.71 -14.74
CA LEU A 77 -0.40 -3.86 -16.18
C LEU A 77 0.60 -3.08 -17.05
N ILE A 78 0.96 -1.87 -16.64
CA ILE A 78 1.97 -1.03 -17.33
C ILE A 78 3.33 -1.74 -17.32
N LYS A 79 3.79 -2.17 -16.15
CA LYS A 79 5.08 -2.86 -15.98
C LYS A 79 5.12 -4.16 -16.76
N ASP A 80 4.04 -4.93 -16.72
CA ASP A 80 3.93 -6.20 -17.43
C ASP A 80 3.97 -5.97 -18.95
N THR A 81 3.23 -4.98 -19.46
CA THR A 81 3.28 -4.57 -20.88
C THR A 81 4.71 -4.25 -21.34
N GLY A 82 5.48 -3.54 -20.51
CA GLY A 82 6.90 -3.28 -20.77
C GLY A 82 7.76 -4.55 -20.77
N ARG A 83 7.50 -5.47 -19.85
CA ARG A 83 8.23 -6.75 -19.74
C ARG A 83 7.99 -7.66 -20.94
N VAL A 84 6.75 -7.83 -21.39
CA VAL A 84 6.44 -8.68 -22.57
C VAL A 84 6.98 -8.10 -23.87
N ALA A 85 7.16 -6.78 -23.93
CA ALA A 85 7.74 -6.10 -25.08
C ALA A 85 9.28 -6.14 -25.11
N PHE A 86 9.94 -6.64 -24.06
CA PHE A 86 11.40 -6.55 -23.86
C PHE A 86 11.94 -5.12 -23.97
N GLY A 87 11.15 -4.15 -23.48
CA GLY A 87 11.44 -2.73 -23.59
C GLY A 87 10.97 -2.10 -24.91
N PHE A 88 10.62 -0.81 -24.86
CA PHE A 88 10.22 -0.06 -26.05
C PHE A 88 11.35 0.85 -26.50
N ARG A 89 11.69 0.81 -27.79
CA ARG A 89 12.63 1.75 -28.42
C ARG A 89 11.99 3.11 -28.72
N ASN A 90 10.65 3.19 -28.70
CA ASN A 90 9.89 4.38 -29.07
C ASN A 90 8.77 4.64 -28.05
N LEU A 91 8.78 5.84 -27.46
CA LEU A 91 7.83 6.27 -26.43
C LEU A 91 6.38 6.32 -26.93
N SER A 92 6.16 6.69 -28.21
CA SER A 92 4.82 6.68 -28.80
C SER A 92 4.25 5.26 -28.89
N ASN A 93 5.09 4.27 -29.23
CA ASN A 93 4.69 2.86 -29.24
C ASN A 93 4.43 2.33 -27.82
N GLN A 94 5.26 2.71 -26.85
CA GLN A 94 5.02 2.40 -25.43
C GLN A 94 3.66 2.96 -24.98
N ARG A 95 3.40 4.25 -25.22
CA ARG A 95 2.16 4.92 -24.81
C ARG A 95 0.93 4.28 -25.45
N ARG A 96 0.99 3.94 -26.75
CA ARG A 96 -0.11 3.25 -27.44
C ARG A 96 -0.40 1.89 -26.81
N ARG A 97 0.64 1.08 -26.55
CA ARG A 97 0.48 -0.27 -26.02
C ARG A 97 0.07 -0.29 -24.56
N VAL A 98 0.60 0.62 -23.75
CA VAL A 98 0.16 0.85 -22.37
C VAL A 98 -1.29 1.31 -22.31
N ARG A 99 -1.66 2.30 -23.14
CA ARG A 99 -3.05 2.76 -23.22
C ARG A 99 -3.96 1.59 -23.56
N TRP A 100 -3.66 0.86 -24.62
CA TRP A 100 -4.41 -0.34 -25.02
C TRP A 100 -4.57 -1.32 -23.85
N ALA A 101 -3.49 -1.69 -23.17
CA ALA A 101 -3.52 -2.63 -22.06
C ALA A 101 -4.31 -2.13 -20.83
N CYS A 102 -4.35 -0.81 -20.58
CA CYS A 102 -5.03 -0.23 -19.42
C CYS A 102 -6.49 0.18 -19.71
N THR A 103 -6.86 0.37 -20.97
CA THR A 103 -8.23 0.79 -21.38
C THR A 103 -9.05 -0.34 -21.96
N HIS A 104 -8.45 -1.43 -22.43
CA HIS A 104 -9.21 -2.62 -22.76
C HIS A 104 -9.76 -3.19 -21.46
N GLN A 105 -11.06 -3.01 -21.25
CA GLN A 105 -11.81 -3.79 -20.28
C GLN A 105 -11.43 -5.25 -20.47
N THR A 106 -10.97 -5.92 -19.43
CA THR A 106 -11.27 -7.34 -19.27
C THR A 106 -12.79 -7.46 -19.18
N ILE A 107 -13.47 -7.39 -20.33
CA ILE A 107 -14.78 -8.00 -20.48
C ILE A 107 -14.51 -9.46 -20.18
N ASN A 108 -14.89 -9.93 -18.99
CA ASN A 108 -15.07 -11.35 -18.78
C ASN A 108 -16.13 -11.78 -19.81
N PRO A 109 -15.82 -12.61 -20.83
CA PRO A 109 -16.84 -13.13 -21.72
C PRO A 109 -17.55 -14.34 -21.09
N ALA A 110 -17.69 -14.37 -19.75
CA ALA A 110 -18.34 -15.43 -19.01
C ALA A 110 -18.81 -14.92 -17.64
N ALA A 111 -20.01 -14.33 -17.62
CA ALA A 111 -20.97 -14.35 -16.52
C ALA A 111 -22.35 -14.14 -17.14
#